data_AF-A0AAE5MS88-F1
#
_entry.id   AF-A0AAE5MS88-F1
#
_cell.length_a   1.000
_cell.length_b   1.000
_cell.length_c   1.000
_cell.angle_alpha   90.00
_cell.angle_beta   90.00
_cell.angle_gamma   90.00
#
_symmetry.space_group_name_H-M   'P 1'
#
loop_
_entity.id
_entity.type
_entity.pdbx_description
1 polymer ?
#
loop_
_entity_poly.entity_id
_entity_poly.type
_entity_poly.pdbx_seq_one_letter_code
_entity_poly.pdbx_strand_id
1 'polypeptide(L)' 'MKNVYVLIDDNLEDSIVNTSVYSTYEKAVNGAKETLEEIGDQYERVEEYDHGWLLLDGDTTNRAIDIQSTILE' A
#
# COMPACT_ATOMS: atom_id res chain seq x y z
N MET A 1 -40.67 -3.65 0.37
CA MET A 1 -39.46 -3.32 -0.40
C MET A 1 -39.33 -4.31 -1.54
N LYS A 2 -39.01 -3.85 -2.75
CA LYS A 2 -38.65 -4.74 -3.87
C LYS A 2 -37.13 -4.79 -3.95
N ASN A 3 -36.57 -6.00 -3.91
CA ASN A 3 -35.15 -6.21 -4.14
C ASN A 3 -34.90 -6.25 -5.65
N VAL A 4 -33.86 -5.57 -6.09
CA VAL A 4 -33.39 -5.59 -7.47
C VAL A 4 -32.01 -6.26 -7.46
N TYR A 5 -31.84 -7.24 -8.33
CA TYR A 5 -30.57 -7.95 -8.53
C TYR A 5 -29.98 -7.51 -9.87
N VAL A 6 -28.71 -7.14 -9.87
CA VAL A 6 -27.97 -6.71 -11.06
C VAL A 6 -26.85 -7.72 -11.29
N LEU A 7 -26.73 -8.22 -12.52
CA LEU A 7 -25.61 -9.05 -12.95
C LEU A 7 -24.54 -8.14 -13.54
N ILE A 8 -23.31 -8.32 -13.07
CA ILE A 8 -22.11 -7.61 -13.55
C ILE A 8 -21.36 -8.59 -14.46
N ASP A 9 -20.82 -8.11 -15.58
CA ASP A 9 -19.95 -8.93 -16.44
C ASP A 9 -18.51 -8.96 -15.91
N ASP A 10 -17.78 -10.03 -16.25
CA ASP A 10 -16.45 -10.32 -15.72
C ASP A 10 -15.45 -9.16 -15.93
N ASN A 11 -15.52 -8.40 -17.03
CA ASN A 11 -14.60 -7.28 -17.27
C ASN A 11 -14.89 -6.11 -16.32
N LEU A 12 -16.16 -5.84 -16.05
CA LEU A 12 -16.56 -4.80 -15.11
C LEU A 12 -16.23 -5.21 -13.67
N GLU A 13 -16.36 -6.49 -13.32
CA GLU A 13 -15.91 -7.03 -12.03
C GLU A 13 -14.39 -6.83 -11.85
N ASP A 14 -13.59 -7.26 -12.81
CA ASP A 14 -12.13 -7.08 -12.80
C ASP A 14 -11.74 -5.61 -12.69
N SER A 15 -12.41 -4.72 -13.41
CA SER A 15 -12.15 -3.28 -13.34
C SER A 15 -12.46 -2.69 -11.96
N ILE A 16 -13.55 -3.13 -11.31
CA ILE A 16 -13.92 -2.69 -9.96
C ILE A 16 -12.90 -3.20 -8.94
N VAL A 17 -12.55 -4.47 -9.02
CA VAL A 17 -11.56 -5.11 -8.13
C VAL A 17 -10.22 -4.40 -8.27
N ASN A 18 -9.71 -4.23 -9.50
CA ASN A 18 -8.45 -3.54 -9.75
C ASN A 18 -8.47 -2.11 -9.21
N THR A 19 -9.54 -1.35 -9.48
CA THR A 19 -9.69 0.03 -8.95
C THR A 19 -9.65 0.05 -7.42
N SER A 20 -10.33 -0.90 -6.76
CA SER A 20 -10.34 -0.99 -5.30
C SER A 20 -8.96 -1.37 -4.74
N VAL A 21 -8.24 -2.27 -5.42
CA VAL A 21 -6.87 -2.65 -5.03
C VAL A 21 -5.93 -1.45 -5.16
N TYR A 22 -5.96 -0.73 -6.28
CA TYR A 22 -5.17 0.49 -6.48
C TYR A 22 -5.48 1.55 -5.42
N SER A 23 -6.77 1.84 -5.16
CA SER A 23 -7.15 2.82 -4.13
C SER A 23 -6.69 2.41 -2.72
N THR A 24 -6.70 1.11 -2.43
CA THR A 24 -6.23 0.60 -1.14
C THR A 24 -4.71 0.72 -1.02
N TYR A 25 -3.99 0.41 -2.10
CA TYR A 25 -2.54 0.59 -2.18
C TYR A 25 -2.14 2.06 -1.98
N GLU A 26 -2.80 3.00 -2.67
CA GLU A 26 -2.54 4.44 -2.49
C GLU A 26 -2.74 4.90 -1.04
N LYS A 27 -3.80 4.42 -0.36
CA LYS A 27 -4.03 4.72 1.06
C LYS A 27 -2.92 4.17 1.95
N ALA A 28 -2.46 2.95 1.69
CA ALA A 28 -1.35 2.34 2.43
C ALA A 28 -0.05 3.13 2.24
N VAL A 29 0.24 3.56 1.00
CA VAL A 29 1.40 4.40 0.67
C VAL A 29 1.34 5.72 1.43
N ASN A 30 0.19 6.39 1.45
CA ASN A 30 0.04 7.66 2.17
C ASN A 30 0.22 7.47 3.67
N GLY A 31 -0.38 6.45 4.28
CA GLY A 31 -0.20 6.16 5.70
C GLY A 31 1.24 5.83 6.07
N ALA A 32 1.97 5.11 5.21
CA ALA A 32 3.39 4.86 5.40
C ALA A 32 4.21 6.15 5.31
N LYS A 33 3.94 7.04 4.35
CA LYS A 33 4.60 8.34 4.24
C LYS A 33 4.38 9.22 5.48
N GLU A 34 3.15 9.31 5.97
CA GLU A 34 2.83 10.04 7.21
C GLU A 34 3.61 9.45 8.40
N THR A 35 3.66 8.12 8.52
CA THR A 35 4.44 7.46 9.57
C THR A 35 5.93 7.79 9.47
N LEU A 36 6.48 7.82 8.25
CA LEU A 36 7.89 8.16 8.00
C LEU A 36 8.21 9.61 8.33
N GLU A 37 7.28 10.55 8.10
CA GLU A 37 7.43 11.93 8.54
C GLU A 37 7.52 12.03 10.07
N GLU A 38 6.80 11.20 10.81
CA GLU A 38 6.83 11.19 12.28
C GLU A 38 8.08 10.52 12.88
N ILE A 39 8.62 9.48 12.23
CA ILE A 39 9.74 8.70 12.77
C ILE A 39 11.08 8.97 12.08
N GLY A 40 11.11 9.77 11.00
CA GLY A 40 12.27 9.94 10.13
C GLY A 40 13.53 10.41 10.87
N ASP A 41 13.38 11.32 11.83
CA ASP A 41 14.47 11.86 12.65
C ASP A 41 15.11 10.83 13.61
N GLN A 42 14.48 9.66 13.78
CA GLN A 42 15.01 8.56 14.60
C GLN A 42 16.01 7.68 13.83
N TYR A 43 16.12 7.86 12.51
CA TYR A 43 17.00 7.09 11.65
C TYR A 43 18.03 8.02 11.01
N GLU A 44 19.22 7.49 10.72
CA GLU A 44 20.26 8.25 10.03
C GLU A 44 19.84 8.57 8.59
N ARG A 45 19.15 7.62 7.95
CA ARG A 45 18.68 7.77 6.57
C ARG A 45 17.43 6.95 6.31
N VAL A 46 16.54 7.48 5.47
CA VAL A 46 15.39 6.78 4.90
C VAL A 46 15.55 6.76 3.38
N GLU A 47 15.42 5.58 2.76
CA GLU A 47 15.51 5.42 1.29
C GLU A 47 14.24 4.75 0.74
N GLU A 48 13.60 5.39 -0.24
CA GLU A 48 12.46 4.81 -0.96
C GLU A 48 12.93 3.84 -2.05
N TYR A 49 12.21 2.73 -2.21
CA TYR A 49 12.37 1.76 -3.29
C TYR A 49 11.00 1.31 -3.81
N ASP A 50 11.00 0.42 -4.82
CA ASP A 50 9.85 0.10 -5.67
C ASP A 50 8.53 -0.19 -4.92
N HIS A 51 8.63 -0.82 -3.73
CA HIS A 51 7.46 -1.23 -2.93
C HIS A 51 7.60 -0.85 -1.45
N GLY A 52 8.43 0.13 -1.10
CA GLY A 52 8.65 0.41 0.31
C GLY A 52 9.75 1.40 0.62
N TRP A 53 10.17 1.38 1.89
CA TRP A 53 11.23 2.23 2.42
C TRP A 53 12.19 1.44 3.30
N LEU A 54 13.47 1.76 3.16
CA LEU A 54 14.55 1.25 3.98
C LEU A 54 14.92 2.29 5.04
N LEU A 55 14.88 1.90 6.29
CA LEU A 55 15.25 2.70 7.45
C LEU A 55 16.62 2.26 7.93
N LEU A 56 17.57 3.18 7.87
CA LEU A 56 18.99 2.93 8.12
C LEU A 56 19.41 3.64 9.41
N ASP A 57 20.00 2.89 10.32
CA ASP A 57 20.45 3.37 11.63
C ASP A 57 21.89 2.94 11.90
N GLY A 58 22.84 3.68 11.33
CA GLY A 58 24.29 3.51 11.51
C GLY A 58 24.77 2.06 11.41
N ASP A 59 25.49 1.62 12.45
CA ASP A 59 26.12 0.29 12.54
C ASP A 59 25.13 -0.84 12.90
N THR A 60 23.82 -0.58 12.91
CA THR A 60 22.80 -1.51 13.37
C THR A 60 21.65 -1.72 12.39
N THR A 61 21.14 -2.97 12.42
CA THR A 61 19.94 -3.53 11.80
C THR A 61 19.11 -2.58 10.93
N ASN A 62 19.26 -2.70 9.62
CA ASN A 62 18.35 -2.09 8.64
C ASN A 62 16.92 -2.60 8.87
N ARG A 63 15.94 -1.70 8.86
CA ARG A 63 14.51 -2.05 8.90
C ARG A 63 13.87 -1.71 7.56
N ALA A 64 12.91 -2.52 7.13
CA ALA A 64 12.15 -2.27 5.90
C ALA A 64 10.67 -2.11 6.24
N ILE A 65 10.04 -1.14 5.59
CA ILE A 65 8.58 -1.06 5.46
C ILE A 65 8.27 -1.49 4.03
N ASP A 66 7.55 -2.59 3.87
CA ASP A 66 7.11 -3.14 2.58
C ASP A 66 5.60 -2.96 2.43
N ILE A 67 5.15 -2.46 1.29
CA ILE A 67 3.74 -2.43 0.88
C ILE A 67 3.58 -3.39 -0.28
N GLN A 68 2.89 -4.50 -0.03
CA GLN A 68 2.60 -5.50 -1.05
C GLN A 68 1.09 -5.53 -1.31
N SER A 69 0.71 -5.41 -2.60
CA SER A 69 -0.62 -5.80 -3.04
C SER A 69 -0.56 -7.24 -3.55
N THR A 70 -1.30 -8.14 -2.91
CA THR A 70 -1.55 -9.48 -3.46
C THR A 70 -2.94 -9.46 -4.06
N ILE A 71 -3.03 -9.68 -5.37
CA ILE A 71 -4.28 -10.10 -6.00
C ILE A 71 -4.33 -11.61 -5.74
N LEU A 72 -5.27 -12.05 -4.91
CA LEU A 72 -5.52 -13.48 -4.73
C LEU A 72 -6.20 -13.97 -6.02
N GLU A 73 -5.45 -14.69 -6.85
CA GLU A 73 -5.98 -15.42 -8.03
C GLU A 73 -6.88 -16.59 -7.61
#